data_AF-A0A7W3VSN6-F1
#
_entry.id   AF-A0A7W3VSN6-F1
#
_cell.length_a   1.000
_cell.length_b   1.000
_cell.length_c   1.000
_cell.angle_alpha   90.00
_cell.angle_beta   90.00
_cell.angle_gamma   90.00
#
_symmetry.space_group_name_H-M   'P 1'
#
loop_
_entity.id
_entity.type
_entity.pdbx_description
1 polymer ?
#
loop_
_entity_poly.entity_id
_entity_poly.type
_entity_poly.pdbx_seq_one_letter_code
_entity_poly.pdbx_strand_id
1 'polypeptide(L)'
;MEELIGPLLVLFLILVVIGYLGYGLSWVATHYPILFWLGVAVLLVALSAYIYRRYQRKAELVRRADRSVGAAKIIQASARKTIGEVSRKRQEVINARKKVESIKRDSRGEANFHMLAAKHFESKQIADGYYRSMRGFAVSRDALAEQANEFGRHLKELTGARKGKSPRGKMADYVSSVKATASELRRTVDELRADVASLRTDVESYNDLTRNLKLHIRDTCGERGRRWYRELEERTRARKDS
;
A
#
# COMPACT_ATOMS: atom_id res chain seq x y z
N MET A 1 -13.99 -5.45 57.67
CA MET A 1 -15.21 -4.66 57.99
C MET A 1 -15.08 -3.21 57.53
N GLU A 2 -13.91 -2.56 57.71
CA GLU A 2 -13.69 -1.17 57.28
C GLU A 2 -13.68 -0.96 55.74
N GLU A 3 -13.25 -1.96 54.95
CA GLU A 3 -13.21 -1.83 53.47
C GLU A 3 -14.59 -1.82 52.78
N LEU A 4 -15.67 -2.20 53.49
CA LEU A 4 -17.04 -2.25 52.95
C LEU A 4 -17.87 -0.98 53.24
N ILE A 5 -17.43 -0.15 54.19
CA ILE A 5 -18.19 1.02 54.66
C ILE A 5 -18.15 2.16 53.61
N GLY A 6 -17.01 2.35 52.96
CA GLY A 6 -16.83 3.34 51.89
C GLY A 6 -17.82 3.18 50.72
N PRO A 7 -17.89 2.01 50.05
CA PRO A 7 -18.81 1.83 48.93
C PRO A 7 -20.29 1.89 49.33
N LEU A 8 -20.66 1.50 50.55
CA LEU A 8 -22.03 1.60 51.05
C LEU A 8 -22.48 3.06 51.26
N LEU A 9 -21.60 3.92 51.77
CA LEU A 9 -21.90 5.36 51.92
C LEU A 9 -22.08 6.04 50.56
N VAL A 10 -21.26 5.67 49.57
CA VAL A 10 -21.38 6.17 48.20
C VAL A 10 -22.71 5.71 47.57
N LEU A 11 -23.09 4.45 47.75
CA LEU A 11 -24.38 3.92 47.29
C LEU A 11 -25.56 4.65 47.94
N PHE A 12 -25.49 4.89 49.25
CA PHE A 12 -26.53 5.61 49.99
C PHE A 12 -26.70 7.05 49.49
N LEU A 13 -25.60 7.78 49.29
CA LEU A 13 -25.62 9.13 48.72
C LEU A 13 -26.22 9.14 47.31
N ILE A 14 -25.87 8.17 46.46
CA ILE A 14 -26.45 8.03 45.12
C ILE A 14 -27.97 7.83 45.21
N LEU A 15 -28.43 6.96 46.11
CA LEU A 15 -29.86 6.68 46.29
C LEU A 15 -30.64 7.90 46.79
N VAL A 16 -30.09 8.65 47.75
CA VAL A 16 -30.70 9.89 48.26
C VAL A 16 -30.81 10.94 47.14
N VAL A 17 -29.76 11.13 46.33
CA VAL A 17 -29.76 12.06 45.20
C VAL A 17 -30.78 11.63 44.15
N ILE A 18 -30.87 10.34 43.82
CA ILE A 18 -31.88 9.81 42.89
C ILE A 18 -33.29 10.06 43.42
N GLY A 19 -33.52 9.84 44.73
CA GLY A 19 -34.80 10.08 45.38
C GLY A 19 -35.23 11.54 45.29
N TYR A 20 -34.33 12.48 45.58
CA TYR A 20 -34.59 13.92 45.46
C TYR A 20 -34.86 14.36 44.01
N LEU A 21 -34.11 13.82 43.05
CA LEU A 21 -34.34 14.08 41.62
C LEU A 21 -35.70 13.56 41.18
N GLY A 22 -36.10 12.36 41.63
CA GLY A 22 -37.41 11.78 41.34
C GLY A 22 -38.56 12.61 41.91
N TYR A 23 -38.42 13.08 43.16
CA TYR A 23 -39.42 13.94 43.80
C TYR A 23 -39.53 15.30 43.10
N GLY A 24 -38.41 15.93 42.74
CA GLY A 24 -38.39 17.17 41.97
C GLY A 24 -39.04 17.03 40.59
N LEU A 25 -38.73 15.94 39.87
CA LEU A 25 -39.35 15.64 38.57
C LEU A 25 -40.86 15.41 38.70
N SER A 26 -41.30 14.72 39.76
CA SER A 26 -42.72 14.50 40.04
C SER A 26 -43.44 15.81 40.37
N TRP A 27 -42.84 16.68 41.19
CA TRP A 27 -43.39 17.99 41.52
C TRP A 27 -43.56 18.87 40.28
N VAL A 28 -42.54 18.94 39.42
CA VAL A 28 -42.58 19.68 38.14
C VAL A 28 -43.62 19.10 37.18
N ALA A 29 -43.73 17.78 37.07
CA ALA A 29 -44.74 17.14 36.23
C ALA A 29 -46.17 17.47 36.69
N THR A 30 -46.38 17.64 38.00
CA THR A 30 -47.70 17.92 38.58
C THR A 30 -48.08 19.40 38.47
N HIS A 31 -47.12 20.32 38.70
CA HIS A 31 -47.39 21.78 38.71
C HIS A 31 -47.22 22.44 37.34
N TYR A 32 -46.38 21.88 36.45
CA TYR A 32 -46.07 22.42 35.13
C TYR A 32 -46.08 21.31 34.05
N PRO A 33 -47.22 20.62 33.83
CA PRO A 33 -47.28 19.44 32.97
C PRO A 33 -46.88 19.73 31.52
N ILE A 34 -47.26 20.89 30.97
CA ILE A 34 -46.94 21.28 29.59
C ILE A 34 -45.42 21.44 29.42
N LEU A 35 -44.75 22.16 30.32
CA LEU A 35 -43.30 22.37 30.25
C LEU A 35 -42.52 21.07 30.46
N PHE A 36 -42.99 20.20 31.36
CA PHE A 36 -42.41 18.87 31.59
C PHE A 36 -42.42 18.03 30.31
N TRP A 37 -43.58 17.89 29.66
CA TRP A 37 -43.70 17.11 28.41
C TRP A 37 -42.93 17.73 27.25
N LEU A 38 -42.85 19.05 27.17
CA LEU A 38 -42.05 19.76 26.16
C LEU A 38 -40.54 19.48 26.36
N GLY A 39 -40.07 19.48 27.60
CA GLY A 39 -38.69 19.09 27.95
C GLY A 39 -38.37 17.64 27.60
N VAL A 40 -39.28 16.71 27.88
CA VAL A 40 -39.15 15.29 27.48
C VAL A 40 -39.10 15.16 25.96
N ALA A 41 -39.97 15.86 25.23
CA ALA A 41 -39.97 15.85 23.77
C ALA A 41 -38.65 16.35 23.18
N VAL A 42 -38.09 17.45 23.71
CA VAL A 42 -36.77 17.97 23.30
C VAL A 42 -35.66 16.94 23.58
N LEU A 43 -35.67 16.29 24.74
CA LEU A 43 -34.71 15.24 25.08
C LEU A 43 -34.80 14.04 24.14
N LEU A 44 -36.02 13.60 23.78
CA LEU A 44 -36.23 12.50 22.84
C LEU A 44 -35.75 12.87 21.43
N VAL A 45 -35.99 14.11 20.98
CA VAL A 45 -35.49 14.61 19.70
C VAL A 45 -33.95 14.72 19.73
N ALA A 46 -33.35 15.22 20.81
CA ALA A 46 -31.91 15.29 20.95
C ALA A 46 -31.26 13.90 20.99
N LEU A 47 -31.86 12.96 21.71
CA LEU A 47 -31.41 11.57 21.80
C LEU A 47 -31.53 10.85 20.46
N SER A 48 -32.66 11.01 19.76
CA SER A 48 -32.86 10.42 18.43
C SER A 48 -31.90 11.02 17.40
N ALA A 49 -31.68 12.34 17.40
CA ALA A 49 -30.68 13.00 16.57
C ALA A 49 -29.25 12.53 16.88
N TYR A 50 -28.92 12.33 18.17
CA TYR A 50 -27.63 11.79 18.59
C TYR A 50 -27.41 10.36 18.10
N ILE A 51 -28.40 9.48 18.27
CA ILE A 51 -28.35 8.08 17.79
C ILE A 51 -28.24 8.07 16.26
N TYR A 52 -29.03 8.89 15.57
CA TYR A 52 -29.03 9.00 14.11
C TYR A 52 -27.66 9.47 13.58
N ARG A 53 -27.10 10.54 14.14
CA ARG A 53 -25.75 11.03 13.79
C ARG A 53 -24.68 9.96 14.03
N ARG A 54 -24.78 9.22 15.14
CA ARG A 54 -23.85 8.13 15.46
C ARG A 54 -23.96 6.97 14.47
N TYR A 55 -25.17 6.64 14.02
CA TYR A 55 -25.40 5.64 12.99
C TYR A 55 -24.85 6.08 11.64
N GLN A 56 -25.14 7.32 11.22
CA GLN A 56 -24.65 7.87 9.95
C GLN A 56 -23.13 7.91 9.87
N ARG A 57 -22.43 8.38 10.93
CA ARG A 57 -20.96 8.38 10.96
C ARG A 57 -20.38 6.99 10.72
N LYS A 58 -20.97 5.94 11.32
CA LYS A 58 -20.53 4.56 11.10
C LYS A 58 -20.80 4.08 9.67
N ALA A 59 -21.97 4.38 9.13
CA ALA A 59 -22.33 4.02 7.76
C ALA A 59 -21.39 4.68 6.74
N GLU A 60 -21.03 5.94 6.94
CA GLU A 60 -20.06 6.64 6.09
C GLU A 60 -18.66 6.02 6.13
N LEU A 61 -18.16 5.66 7.32
CA LEU A 61 -16.86 5.00 7.47
C LEU A 61 -16.82 3.67 6.71
N VAL A 62 -17.88 2.87 6.80
CA VAL A 62 -18.00 1.61 6.04
C VAL A 62 -17.99 1.90 4.53
N ARG A 63 -18.76 2.88 4.04
CA ARG A 63 -18.76 3.23 2.60
C ARG A 63 -17.39 3.73 2.12
N ARG A 64 -16.69 4.54 2.92
CA ARG A 64 -15.33 5.02 2.59
C ARG A 64 -14.36 3.85 2.50
N ALA A 65 -14.35 3.00 3.53
CA ALA A 65 -13.51 1.83 3.57
C ALA A 65 -13.82 0.87 2.40
N ASP A 66 -15.09 0.69 2.02
CA ASP A 66 -15.49 -0.16 0.89
C ASP A 66 -14.99 0.37 -0.46
N ARG A 67 -15.09 1.68 -0.69
CA ARG A 67 -14.50 2.34 -1.87
C ARG A 67 -12.99 2.18 -1.91
N SER A 68 -12.30 2.36 -0.78
CA SER A 68 -10.85 2.13 -0.72
C SER A 68 -10.47 0.66 -0.95
N VAL A 69 -11.30 -0.31 -0.51
CA VAL A 69 -11.07 -1.74 -0.81
C VAL A 69 -11.14 -1.98 -2.32
N GLY A 70 -12.12 -1.39 -3.01
CA GLY A 70 -12.22 -1.46 -4.47
C GLY A 70 -10.98 -0.90 -5.16
N ALA A 71 -10.54 0.30 -4.78
CA ALA A 71 -9.34 0.92 -5.32
C ALA A 71 -8.07 0.08 -5.06
N ALA A 72 -7.91 -0.42 -3.82
CA ALA A 72 -6.78 -1.25 -3.43
C ALA A 72 -6.72 -2.56 -4.23
N LYS A 73 -7.87 -3.21 -4.49
CA LYS A 73 -7.93 -4.42 -5.32
C LYS A 73 -7.49 -4.16 -6.75
N ILE A 74 -7.85 -3.01 -7.33
CA ILE A 74 -7.43 -2.63 -8.69
C ILE A 74 -5.91 -2.45 -8.75
N ILE A 75 -5.34 -1.70 -7.80
CA ILE A 75 -3.89 -1.47 -7.72
C ILE A 75 -3.16 -2.81 -7.50
N GLN A 76 -3.67 -3.67 -6.61
CA GLN A 76 -3.09 -4.99 -6.35
C GLN A 76 -3.13 -5.89 -7.59
N ALA A 77 -4.26 -5.96 -8.29
CA ALA A 77 -4.39 -6.76 -9.50
C ALA A 77 -3.43 -6.29 -10.60
N SER A 78 -3.31 -4.96 -10.77
CA SER A 78 -2.34 -4.35 -11.68
C SER A 78 -0.91 -4.72 -11.29
N ALA A 79 -0.55 -4.57 -10.00
CA ALA A 79 0.77 -4.90 -9.49
C ALA A 79 1.12 -6.38 -9.73
N ARG A 80 0.22 -7.31 -9.38
CA ARG A 80 0.41 -8.75 -9.59
C ARG A 80 0.58 -9.11 -11.07
N LYS A 81 -0.19 -8.49 -11.96
CA LYS A 81 -0.04 -8.69 -13.41
C LYS A 81 1.36 -8.25 -13.87
N THR A 82 1.81 -7.07 -13.45
CA THR A 82 3.14 -6.57 -13.81
C THR A 82 4.26 -7.43 -13.22
N ILE A 83 4.11 -7.95 -11.97
CA ILE A 83 5.03 -8.93 -11.40
C ILE A 83 5.12 -10.18 -12.29
N GLY A 84 3.98 -10.76 -12.69
CA GLY A 84 3.97 -11.92 -13.57
C GLY A 84 4.63 -11.68 -14.93
N GLU A 85 4.44 -10.50 -15.51
CA GLU A 85 5.13 -10.09 -16.74
C GLU A 85 6.65 -9.93 -16.54
N VAL A 86 7.08 -9.33 -15.44
CA VAL A 86 8.50 -9.14 -15.12
C VAL A 86 9.18 -10.48 -14.83
N SER A 87 8.54 -11.39 -14.10
CA SER A 87 9.06 -12.74 -13.85
C SER A 87 9.30 -13.52 -15.14
N ARG A 88 8.39 -13.38 -16.14
CA ARG A 88 8.59 -13.98 -17.47
C ARG A 88 9.80 -13.38 -18.19
N LYS A 89 9.89 -12.04 -18.23
CA LYS A 89 11.05 -11.33 -18.81
C LYS A 89 12.36 -11.67 -18.09
N ARG A 90 12.32 -11.96 -16.79
CA ARG A 90 13.48 -12.40 -16.01
C ARG A 90 14.04 -13.73 -16.48
N GLN A 91 13.17 -14.66 -16.85
CA GLN A 91 13.61 -15.96 -17.36
C GLN A 91 14.25 -15.84 -18.76
N GLU A 92 13.65 -15.04 -19.65
CA GLU A 92 14.20 -14.74 -20.98
C GLU A 92 15.61 -14.16 -20.88
N VAL A 93 15.81 -13.32 -19.88
CA VAL A 93 17.06 -12.65 -19.55
C VAL A 93 18.14 -13.61 -19.08
N ILE A 94 17.81 -14.51 -18.17
CA ILE A 94 18.78 -15.49 -17.65
C ILE A 94 19.30 -16.33 -18.83
N ASN A 95 18.39 -16.66 -19.75
CA ASN A 95 18.74 -17.38 -20.98
C ASN A 95 19.59 -16.52 -21.93
N ALA A 96 19.27 -15.24 -22.10
CA ALA A 96 20.06 -14.31 -22.90
C ALA A 96 21.49 -14.13 -22.35
N ARG A 97 21.65 -14.03 -21.02
CA ARG A 97 22.96 -13.95 -20.36
C ARG A 97 23.83 -15.17 -20.66
N LYS A 98 23.29 -16.38 -20.48
CA LYS A 98 23.99 -17.63 -20.80
C LYS A 98 24.47 -17.66 -22.25
N LYS A 99 23.63 -17.17 -23.17
CA LYS A 99 23.95 -17.09 -24.61
C LYS A 99 25.05 -16.08 -24.92
N VAL A 100 25.10 -14.95 -24.20
CA VAL A 100 26.18 -13.96 -24.36
C VAL A 100 27.50 -14.49 -23.79
N GLU A 101 27.46 -15.20 -22.66
CA GLU A 101 28.66 -15.83 -22.07
C GLU A 101 29.24 -16.94 -22.94
N SER A 102 28.40 -17.69 -23.69
CA SER A 102 28.90 -18.66 -24.67
C SER A 102 29.54 -17.95 -25.87
N ILE A 103 28.90 -16.92 -26.42
CA ILE A 103 29.44 -16.16 -27.57
C ILE A 103 30.80 -15.53 -27.26
N LYS A 104 31.00 -15.00 -26.04
CA LYS A 104 32.30 -14.43 -25.62
C LYS A 104 33.46 -15.43 -25.69
N ARG A 105 33.20 -16.72 -25.48
CA ARG A 105 34.24 -17.76 -25.52
C ARG A 105 34.69 -18.07 -26.96
N ASP A 106 33.83 -17.85 -27.94
CA ASP A 106 34.00 -18.42 -29.28
C ASP A 106 34.39 -17.39 -30.37
N SER A 107 34.66 -16.12 -30.04
CA SER A 107 34.61 -15.02 -31.03
C SER A 107 35.92 -14.26 -31.32
N ARG A 108 36.32 -14.20 -32.60
CA ARG A 108 37.27 -13.20 -33.20
C ARG A 108 36.81 -12.83 -34.64
N GLY A 109 36.96 -11.57 -35.09
CA GLY A 109 36.74 -11.16 -36.50
C GLY A 109 35.52 -10.25 -36.81
N GLU A 110 35.28 -9.99 -38.11
CA GLU A 110 34.38 -8.93 -38.61
C GLU A 110 32.88 -9.29 -38.62
N ALA A 111 32.52 -10.53 -38.97
CA ALA A 111 31.15 -11.03 -38.81
C ALA A 111 30.66 -10.95 -37.34
N ASN A 112 31.61 -11.00 -36.39
CA ASN A 112 31.33 -10.94 -34.97
C ASN A 112 31.07 -9.51 -34.47
N PHE A 113 31.57 -8.47 -35.14
CA PHE A 113 31.31 -7.08 -34.75
C PHE A 113 29.81 -6.76 -34.74
N HIS A 114 29.11 -7.09 -35.82
CA HIS A 114 27.68 -6.80 -35.94
C HIS A 114 26.85 -7.53 -34.90
N MET A 115 27.16 -8.82 -34.67
CA MET A 115 26.50 -9.62 -33.64
C MET A 115 26.74 -9.02 -32.23
N LEU A 116 27.98 -8.70 -31.88
CA LEU A 116 28.32 -8.15 -30.58
C LEU A 116 27.69 -6.76 -30.37
N ALA A 117 27.69 -5.91 -31.39
CA ALA A 117 27.04 -4.60 -31.35
C ALA A 117 25.51 -4.73 -31.15
N ALA A 118 24.85 -5.68 -31.82
CA ALA A 118 23.45 -5.98 -31.60
C ALA A 118 23.18 -6.45 -30.17
N LYS A 119 24.05 -7.32 -29.61
CA LYS A 119 23.96 -7.77 -28.22
C LYS A 119 24.19 -6.66 -27.19
N HIS A 120 25.11 -5.74 -27.46
CA HIS A 120 25.29 -4.55 -26.63
C HIS A 120 24.01 -3.71 -26.59
N PHE A 121 23.37 -3.49 -27.74
CA PHE A 121 22.12 -2.75 -27.83
C PHE A 121 20.97 -3.45 -27.09
N GLU A 122 20.81 -4.77 -27.30
CA GLU A 122 19.81 -5.60 -26.60
C GLU A 122 19.99 -5.54 -25.09
N SER A 123 21.23 -5.72 -24.60
CA SER A 123 21.58 -5.64 -23.17
C SER A 123 21.19 -4.28 -22.58
N LYS A 124 21.46 -3.18 -23.30
CA LYS A 124 21.07 -1.84 -22.87
C LYS A 124 19.56 -1.67 -22.81
N GLN A 125 18.82 -2.11 -23.84
CA GLN A 125 17.36 -2.00 -23.87
C GLN A 125 16.70 -2.78 -22.73
N ILE A 126 17.27 -3.95 -22.40
CA ILE A 126 16.82 -4.75 -21.26
C ILE A 126 17.04 -3.96 -19.96
N ALA A 127 18.24 -3.42 -19.73
CA ALA A 127 18.52 -2.60 -18.54
C ALA A 127 17.53 -1.42 -18.41
N ASP A 128 17.29 -0.67 -19.49
CA ASP A 128 16.31 0.43 -19.54
C ASP A 128 14.88 -0.06 -19.20
N GLY A 129 14.51 -1.23 -19.71
CA GLY A 129 13.25 -1.90 -19.38
C GLY A 129 13.11 -2.23 -17.89
N TYR A 130 14.17 -2.74 -17.27
CA TYR A 130 14.20 -3.05 -15.83
C TYR A 130 14.09 -1.78 -14.97
N TYR A 131 14.76 -0.69 -15.36
CA TYR A 131 14.60 0.60 -14.67
C TYR A 131 13.15 1.11 -14.70
N ARG A 132 12.43 0.92 -15.82
CA ARG A 132 11.00 1.25 -15.90
C ARG A 132 10.16 0.37 -14.98
N SER A 133 10.38 -0.95 -15.01
CA SER A 133 9.66 -1.88 -14.13
C SER A 133 9.90 -1.59 -12.65
N MET A 134 11.16 -1.36 -12.26
CA MET A 134 11.53 -1.04 -10.88
C MET A 134 10.85 0.24 -10.39
N ARG A 135 10.79 1.29 -11.23
CA ARG A 135 10.04 2.51 -10.90
C ARG A 135 8.55 2.24 -10.77
N GLY A 136 7.95 1.47 -11.68
CA GLY A 136 6.55 1.08 -11.59
C GLY A 136 6.23 0.32 -10.31
N PHE A 137 7.10 -0.60 -9.90
CA PHE A 137 6.96 -1.34 -8.64
C PHE A 137 7.11 -0.47 -7.41
N ALA A 138 8.06 0.48 -7.42
CA ALA A 138 8.20 1.44 -6.33
C ALA A 138 6.92 2.28 -6.16
N VAL A 139 6.35 2.79 -7.26
CA VAL A 139 5.09 3.55 -7.25
C VAL A 139 3.93 2.69 -6.72
N SER A 140 3.75 1.47 -7.24
CA SER A 140 2.70 0.56 -6.78
C SER A 140 2.87 0.17 -5.31
N ARG A 141 4.09 -0.09 -4.86
CA ARG A 141 4.42 -0.38 -3.47
C ARG A 141 4.01 0.77 -2.56
N ASP A 142 4.37 1.99 -2.92
CA ASP A 142 4.10 3.17 -2.11
C ASP A 142 2.59 3.43 -2.02
N ALA A 143 1.86 3.28 -3.13
CA ALA A 143 0.40 3.36 -3.15
C ALA A 143 -0.26 2.26 -2.28
N LEU A 144 0.19 1.01 -2.37
CA LEU A 144 -0.35 -0.08 -1.54
C LEU A 144 -0.01 0.11 -0.05
N ALA A 145 1.17 0.66 0.27
CA ALA A 145 1.56 0.96 1.64
C ALA A 145 0.69 2.08 2.23
N GLU A 146 0.40 3.13 1.46
CA GLU A 146 -0.53 4.20 1.85
C GLU A 146 -1.93 3.64 2.11
N GLN A 147 -2.45 2.80 1.21
CA GLN A 147 -3.75 2.13 1.38
C GLN A 147 -3.77 1.25 2.64
N ALA A 148 -2.71 0.47 2.90
CA ALA A 148 -2.62 -0.36 4.10
C ALA A 148 -2.63 0.47 5.39
N ASN A 149 -1.99 1.65 5.38
CA ASN A 149 -2.01 2.59 6.49
C ASN A 149 -3.39 3.24 6.68
N GLU A 150 -4.07 3.60 5.59
CA GLU A 150 -5.45 4.10 5.61
C GLU A 150 -6.42 3.08 6.19
N PHE A 151 -6.34 1.82 5.78
CA PHE A 151 -7.11 0.75 6.41
C PHE A 151 -6.79 0.58 7.89
N GLY A 152 -5.53 0.75 8.28
CA GLY A 152 -5.13 0.77 9.69
C GLY A 152 -5.83 1.89 10.49
N ARG A 153 -5.97 3.08 9.91
CA ARG A 153 -6.71 4.21 10.51
C ARG A 153 -8.21 3.90 10.60
N HIS A 154 -8.83 3.46 9.51
CA HIS A 154 -10.25 3.05 9.50
C HIS A 154 -10.53 1.96 10.55
N LEU A 155 -9.64 0.98 10.67
CA LEU A 155 -9.76 -0.08 11.67
C LEU A 155 -9.70 0.45 13.11
N LYS A 156 -8.80 1.40 13.41
CA LYS A 156 -8.73 2.05 14.73
C LYS A 156 -10.00 2.82 15.04
N GLU A 157 -10.58 3.53 14.08
CA GLU A 157 -11.83 4.28 14.27
C GLU A 157 -13.03 3.35 14.52
N LEU A 158 -13.14 2.28 13.73
CA LEU A 158 -14.20 1.27 13.89
C LEU A 158 -14.08 0.51 15.22
N THR A 159 -12.86 0.16 15.64
CA THR A 159 -12.62 -0.57 16.91
C THR A 159 -12.70 0.35 18.13
N GLY A 160 -12.25 1.59 18.06
CA GLY A 160 -12.44 2.60 19.11
C GLY A 160 -13.93 2.88 19.36
N ALA A 161 -14.74 2.89 18.30
CA ALA A 161 -16.20 3.01 18.40
C ALA A 161 -16.91 1.77 19.00
N ARG A 162 -16.21 0.61 19.09
CA ARG A 162 -16.73 -0.67 19.60
C ARG A 162 -16.71 -0.79 21.12
N LYS A 163 -16.05 0.13 21.86
CA LYS A 163 -16.18 0.21 23.33
C LYS A 163 -17.63 0.46 23.82
N GLY A 164 -18.55 0.86 22.94
CA GLY A 164 -19.99 0.87 23.20
C GLY A 164 -20.69 -0.34 22.55
N LYS A 165 -21.42 -1.13 23.36
CA LYS A 165 -22.24 -2.28 22.96
C LYS A 165 -23.13 -1.93 21.76
N SER A 166 -22.78 -2.36 20.54
CA SER A 166 -23.64 -2.25 19.34
C SER A 166 -23.42 -3.45 18.40
N PRO A 167 -24.34 -3.72 17.45
CA PRO A 167 -24.68 -5.05 16.94
C PRO A 167 -23.50 -5.90 16.48
N ARG A 168 -23.38 -7.10 17.07
CA ARG A 168 -22.19 -7.96 17.07
C ARG A 168 -21.88 -8.71 15.76
N GLY A 169 -22.76 -8.70 14.75
CA GLY A 169 -22.59 -9.49 13.50
C GLY A 169 -21.92 -8.71 12.37
N LYS A 170 -22.73 -8.03 11.54
CA LYS A 170 -22.29 -7.42 10.26
C LYS A 170 -21.07 -6.48 10.36
N MET A 171 -20.94 -5.73 11.45
CA MET A 171 -19.78 -4.84 11.65
C MET A 171 -18.50 -5.62 12.00
N ALA A 172 -18.63 -6.74 12.73
CA ALA A 172 -17.49 -7.59 13.06
C ALA A 172 -16.94 -8.29 11.81
N ASP A 173 -17.84 -8.78 10.94
CA ASP A 173 -17.47 -9.37 9.64
C ASP A 173 -16.75 -8.35 8.76
N TYR A 174 -17.26 -7.12 8.71
CA TYR A 174 -16.64 -6.04 7.95
C TYR A 174 -15.24 -5.67 8.48
N VAL A 175 -15.10 -5.52 9.80
CA VAL A 175 -13.82 -5.28 10.46
C VAL A 175 -12.82 -6.41 10.16
N SER A 176 -13.28 -7.65 10.17
CA SER A 176 -12.47 -8.81 9.81
C SER A 176 -12.00 -8.73 8.35
N SER A 177 -12.91 -8.41 7.41
CA SER A 177 -12.61 -8.26 5.99
C SER A 177 -11.59 -7.16 5.71
N VAL A 178 -11.74 -5.98 6.33
CA VAL A 178 -10.77 -4.87 6.21
C VAL A 178 -9.42 -5.26 6.79
N LYS A 179 -9.40 -5.97 7.93
CA LYS A 179 -8.14 -6.46 8.52
C LYS A 179 -7.43 -7.46 7.61
N ALA A 180 -8.16 -8.42 7.03
CA ALA A 180 -7.62 -9.37 6.08
C ALA A 180 -7.03 -8.66 4.84
N THR A 181 -7.76 -7.68 4.29
CA THR A 181 -7.30 -6.86 3.16
C THR A 181 -6.02 -6.10 3.51
N ALA A 182 -5.96 -5.45 4.68
CA ALA A 182 -4.77 -4.72 5.11
C ALA A 182 -3.54 -5.65 5.30
N SER A 183 -3.74 -6.85 5.83
CA SER A 183 -2.67 -7.85 5.95
C SER A 183 -2.16 -8.30 4.58
N GLU A 184 -3.07 -8.57 3.65
CA GLU A 184 -2.71 -8.98 2.29
C GLU A 184 -1.96 -7.87 1.53
N LEU A 185 -2.36 -6.62 1.70
CA LEU A 185 -1.64 -5.48 1.12
C LEU A 185 -0.21 -5.35 1.66
N ARG A 186 -0.02 -5.53 2.98
CA ARG A 186 1.33 -5.53 3.57
C ARG A 186 2.20 -6.64 2.99
N ARG A 187 1.63 -7.84 2.84
CA ARG A 187 2.30 -8.97 2.19
C ARG A 187 2.73 -8.62 0.77
N THR A 188 1.83 -8.04 -0.04
CA THR A 188 2.16 -7.58 -1.40
C THR A 188 3.21 -6.46 -1.41
N VAL A 189 3.19 -5.55 -0.44
CA VAL A 189 4.22 -4.50 -0.29
C VAL A 189 5.60 -5.12 -0.02
N ASP A 190 5.68 -6.13 0.85
CA ASP A 190 6.94 -6.80 1.15
C ASP A 190 7.46 -7.62 -0.04
N GLU A 191 6.56 -8.27 -0.79
CA GLU A 191 6.91 -8.90 -2.08
C GLU A 191 7.49 -7.87 -3.06
N LEU A 192 6.82 -6.73 -3.26
CA LEU A 192 7.31 -5.67 -4.15
C LEU A 192 8.65 -5.09 -3.69
N ARG A 193 8.93 -5.04 -2.38
CA ARG A 193 10.25 -4.62 -1.86
C ARG A 193 11.34 -5.61 -2.25
N ALA A 194 11.08 -6.91 -2.06
CA ALA A 194 12.00 -7.96 -2.47
C ALA A 194 12.24 -7.92 -3.99
N ASP A 195 11.20 -7.72 -4.79
CA ASP A 195 11.30 -7.61 -6.24
C ASP A 195 12.11 -6.38 -6.67
N VAL A 196 11.87 -5.20 -6.08
CA VAL A 196 12.66 -3.99 -6.36
C VAL A 196 14.14 -4.20 -6.01
N ALA A 197 14.44 -4.82 -4.87
CA ALA A 197 15.82 -5.13 -4.49
C ALA A 197 16.46 -6.12 -5.47
N SER A 198 15.72 -7.15 -5.87
CA SER A 198 16.18 -8.14 -6.85
C SER A 198 16.42 -7.52 -8.24
N LEU A 199 15.51 -6.66 -8.70
CA LEU A 199 15.67 -5.96 -10.00
C LEU A 199 16.87 -5.04 -10.00
N ARG A 200 17.22 -4.43 -8.86
CA ARG A 200 18.41 -3.60 -8.73
C ARG A 200 19.68 -4.41 -8.98
N THR A 201 19.80 -5.58 -8.36
CA THR A 201 20.93 -6.49 -8.60
C THR A 201 20.99 -6.94 -10.06
N ASP A 202 19.84 -7.26 -10.66
CA ASP A 202 19.77 -7.65 -12.07
C ASP A 202 20.27 -6.49 -12.96
N VAL A 203 19.79 -5.26 -12.74
CA VAL A 203 20.22 -4.03 -13.45
C VAL A 203 21.72 -3.80 -13.36
N GLU A 204 22.30 -3.93 -12.16
CA GLU A 204 23.74 -3.80 -11.96
C GLU A 204 24.50 -4.84 -12.82
N SER A 205 24.02 -6.08 -12.84
CA SER A 205 24.59 -7.13 -13.70
C SER A 205 24.49 -6.80 -15.20
N TYR A 206 23.43 -6.18 -15.69
CA TYR A 206 23.35 -5.77 -17.10
C TYR A 206 24.21 -4.58 -17.44
N ASN A 207 24.33 -3.63 -16.52
CA ASN A 207 25.19 -2.48 -16.73
C ASN A 207 26.65 -2.96 -16.86
N ASP A 208 27.04 -3.92 -16.04
CA ASP A 208 28.34 -4.59 -16.14
C ASP A 208 28.48 -5.37 -17.45
N LEU A 209 27.47 -6.14 -17.86
CA LEU A 209 27.49 -6.86 -19.13
C LEU A 209 27.63 -5.91 -20.33
N THR A 210 26.84 -4.83 -20.34
CA THR A 210 26.83 -3.80 -21.39
C THR A 210 28.19 -3.12 -21.46
N ARG A 211 28.76 -2.74 -20.30
CA ARG A 211 30.12 -2.18 -20.22
C ARG A 211 31.16 -3.15 -20.77
N ASN A 212 31.10 -4.41 -20.36
CA ASN A 212 32.05 -5.43 -20.79
C ASN A 212 31.95 -5.73 -22.30
N LEU A 213 30.73 -5.77 -22.87
CA LEU A 213 30.54 -5.90 -24.31
C LEU A 213 31.11 -4.70 -25.08
N LYS A 214 30.85 -3.49 -24.57
CA LYS A 214 31.38 -2.26 -25.16
C LYS A 214 32.92 -2.27 -25.22
N LEU A 215 33.58 -2.65 -24.13
CA LEU A 215 35.04 -2.78 -24.07
C LEU A 215 35.55 -3.92 -24.95
N HIS A 216 34.89 -5.08 -24.94
CA HIS A 216 35.28 -6.21 -25.77
C HIS A 216 35.22 -5.88 -27.27
N ILE A 217 34.16 -5.22 -27.74
CA ILE A 217 34.03 -4.77 -29.14
C ILE A 217 35.18 -3.83 -29.52
N ARG A 218 35.56 -2.90 -28.63
CA ARG A 218 36.68 -1.98 -28.84
C ARG A 218 38.00 -2.74 -29.02
N ASP A 219 38.22 -3.78 -28.21
CA ASP A 219 39.50 -4.46 -28.11
C ASP A 219 39.66 -5.61 -29.12
N THR A 220 38.57 -6.25 -29.57
CA THR A 220 38.64 -7.47 -30.41
C THR A 220 38.14 -7.30 -31.85
N CYS A 221 37.44 -6.21 -32.18
CA CYS A 221 36.88 -5.98 -33.52
C CYS A 221 37.69 -5.01 -34.40
N GLY A 222 38.96 -4.75 -34.07
CA GLY A 222 39.84 -3.90 -34.88
C GLY A 222 39.40 -2.44 -34.97
N GLU A 223 39.74 -1.75 -36.08
CA GLU A 223 39.49 -0.31 -36.24
C GLU A 223 38.01 0.04 -36.21
N ARG A 224 37.17 -0.84 -36.74
CA ARG A 224 35.71 -0.66 -36.74
C ARG A 224 35.15 -0.64 -35.31
N GLY A 225 35.58 -1.58 -34.46
CA GLY A 225 35.21 -1.61 -33.04
C GLY A 225 35.63 -0.33 -32.31
N ARG A 226 36.85 0.15 -32.55
CA ARG A 226 37.36 1.41 -31.98
C ARG A 226 36.59 2.64 -32.45
N ARG A 227 36.26 2.73 -33.74
CA ARG A 227 35.42 3.81 -34.29
C ARG A 227 34.03 3.81 -33.65
N TRP A 228 33.36 2.66 -33.65
CA TRP A 228 32.05 2.50 -33.01
C TRP A 228 32.05 2.92 -31.54
N TYR A 229 33.10 2.53 -30.80
CA TYR A 229 33.26 2.92 -29.40
C TYR A 229 33.36 4.45 -29.23
N ARG A 230 34.20 5.12 -30.03
CA ARG A 230 34.35 6.58 -30.00
C ARG A 230 33.03 7.30 -30.27
N GLU A 231 32.33 6.92 -31.34
CA GLU A 231 31.02 7.49 -31.71
C GLU A 231 29.96 7.26 -30.62
N LEU A 232 29.99 6.10 -29.95
CA LEU A 232 29.09 5.82 -28.84
C LEU A 232 29.38 6.70 -27.62
N GLU A 233 30.64 6.91 -27.27
CA GLU A 233 31.05 7.78 -26.17
C GLU A 233 30.72 9.26 -26.46
N GLU A 234 30.96 9.72 -27.68
CA GLU A 234 30.59 11.08 -28.12
C GLU A 234 29.09 11.33 -27.98
N ARG A 235 28.25 10.42 -28.50
CA ARG A 235 26.78 10.50 -28.32
C ARG A 235 26.36 10.43 -26.87
N THR A 236 27.13 9.76 -26.02
CA THR A 236 26.82 9.67 -24.57
C THR A 236 27.19 10.96 -23.85
N ARG A 237 28.30 11.61 -24.19
CA ARG A 237 28.69 12.93 -23.68
C ARG A 237 27.70 14.01 -24.11
N ALA A 238 27.38 14.06 -25.40
CA ALA A 238 26.44 15.04 -25.94
C ALA A 238 25.07 15.02 -25.25
N ARG A 239 24.59 13.84 -24.80
CA ARG A 239 23.34 13.71 -24.03
C ARG A 239 23.44 14.12 -22.56
N LYS A 240 24.65 14.15 -22.00
CA LYS A 240 24.88 14.61 -20.62
C LYS A 240 25.00 16.14 -20.55
N ASP A 241 25.50 16.73 -21.64
CA ASP A 241 25.72 18.17 -21.75
C ASP A 241 24.47 18.93 -22.24
N SER A 242 23.45 18.21 -22.74
CA SER A 242 22.12 18.71 -23.11
C SER A 242 21.13 18.65 -21.95
#